data_AF-A0A849Y0Q5-F1
#
_entry.id   AF-A0A849Y0Q5-F1
#
_cell.length_a   1.000
_cell.length_b   1.000
_cell.length_c   1.000
_cell.angle_alpha   90.00
_cell.angle_beta   90.00
_cell.angle_gamma   90.00
#
_symmetry.space_group_name_H-M   'P 1'
#
loop_
_entity.id
_entity.type
_entity.pdbx_description
1 polymer ?
#
loop_
_entity_poly.entity_id
_entity_poly.type
_entity_poly.pdbx_seq_one_letter_code
_entity_poly.pdbx_strand_id
1 'polypeptide(L)'
;MIPDAKTRAAAVTDPGHLFVRASAGTGKTHTLTLRALHLLLQAPFDPRAKGKAEAELYSGNLRATRLAAARAVSRRFVLTTFTRKAAAEMQDRLSQYLEKLASARDEAALVREVNASNEQRGDAQFLEVLNAART
;
A
#
# COMPACT_ATOMS: atom_id res chain seq x y z
N MET A 1 9.95 -23.75 -0.56
CA MET A 1 8.98 -22.63 -0.66
C MET A 1 8.15 -22.62 0.62
N ILE A 2 8.01 -21.49 1.32
CA ILE A 2 7.16 -21.44 2.52
C ILE A 2 5.70 -21.64 2.07
N PRO A 3 4.95 -22.64 2.59
CA PRO A 3 3.66 -23.04 2.05
C PRO A 3 2.62 -21.91 1.95
N ASP A 4 2.66 -20.96 2.87
CA ASP A 4 1.71 -19.84 2.96
C ASP A 4 2.09 -18.63 2.07
N ALA A 5 3.24 -18.64 1.39
CA ALA A 5 3.70 -17.49 0.60
C ALA A 5 2.72 -17.10 -0.52
N LYS A 6 2.15 -18.08 -1.22
CA LYS A 6 1.16 -17.83 -2.27
C LYS A 6 -0.13 -17.24 -1.71
N THR A 7 -0.62 -17.80 -0.59
CA THR A 7 -1.83 -17.31 0.10
C THR A 7 -1.65 -15.88 0.59
N ARG A 8 -0.48 -15.55 1.17
CA ARG A 8 -0.18 -14.18 1.61
C ARG A 8 -0.15 -13.20 0.44
N ALA A 9 0.47 -13.55 -0.68
CA ALA A 9 0.51 -12.70 -1.86
C ALA A 9 -0.89 -12.45 -2.43
N ALA A 10 -1.70 -13.50 -2.59
CA ALA A 10 -3.08 -13.39 -3.06
C ALA A 10 -3.96 -12.54 -2.13
N ALA A 11 -3.75 -12.62 -0.82
CA ALA A 11 -4.54 -11.87 0.16
C ALA A 11 -4.37 -10.35 0.07
N VAL A 12 -3.31 -9.86 -0.58
CA VAL A 12 -3.07 -8.43 -0.75
C VAL A 12 -4.11 -7.78 -1.68
N THR A 13 -4.53 -8.49 -2.74
CA THR A 13 -5.36 -7.93 -3.82
C THR A 13 -6.77 -8.52 -3.90
N ASP A 14 -7.08 -9.51 -3.07
CA ASP A 14 -8.40 -10.15 -3.05
C ASP A 14 -9.52 -9.14 -2.66
N PRO A 15 -10.71 -9.16 -3.25
CA PRO A 15 -11.72 -8.12 -3.00
C PRO A 15 -12.48 -8.26 -1.66
N GLY A 16 -12.36 -9.39 -0.95
CA GLY A 16 -13.22 -9.77 0.16
C GLY A 16 -12.60 -9.71 1.56
N HIS A 17 -13.36 -10.23 2.52
CA HIS A 17 -12.86 -10.53 3.87
C HIS A 17 -12.08 -11.84 3.87
N LEU A 18 -10.90 -11.83 4.50
CA LEU A 18 -9.94 -12.93 4.37
C LEU A 18 -9.36 -13.32 5.72
N PHE A 19 -9.07 -14.60 5.86
CA PHE A 19 -8.29 -15.14 6.95
C PHE A 19 -6.96 -15.68 6.43
N VAL A 20 -5.84 -15.10 6.88
CA VAL A 20 -4.50 -15.48 6.45
C VAL A 20 -3.76 -16.20 7.57
N ARG A 21 -3.49 -17.50 7.37
CA ARG A 21 -2.62 -18.27 8.25
C ARG A 21 -1.17 -18.08 7.84
N ALA A 22 -0.32 -17.69 8.79
CA ALA A 22 1.08 -17.44 8.48
C ALA A 22 2.02 -17.65 9.68
N SER A 23 3.09 -18.40 9.45
CA SER A 23 4.09 -18.74 10.47
C SER A 23 4.87 -17.52 10.97
N ALA A 24 5.55 -17.64 12.11
CA ALA A 24 6.44 -16.59 12.60
C ALA A 24 7.52 -16.23 11.54
N GLY A 25 7.86 -14.94 11.44
CA GLY A 25 8.89 -14.47 10.51
C GLY A 25 8.53 -14.47 9.02
N THR A 26 7.33 -14.87 8.60
CA THR A 26 6.98 -14.95 7.17
C THR A 26 6.56 -13.64 6.51
N GLY A 27 6.59 -12.51 7.24
CA GLY A 27 6.23 -11.20 6.71
C GLY A 27 4.75 -10.83 6.83
N LYS A 28 4.01 -11.39 7.81
CA LYS A 28 2.59 -11.06 8.07
C LYS A 28 2.30 -9.55 8.11
N THR A 29 3.10 -8.82 8.88
CA THR A 29 3.00 -7.37 9.02
C THR A 29 3.11 -6.68 7.68
N HIS A 30 4.08 -7.10 6.86
CA HIS A 30 4.32 -6.55 5.53
C HIS A 30 3.15 -6.85 4.57
N THR A 31 2.63 -8.09 4.57
CA THR A 31 1.41 -8.44 3.81
C THR A 31 0.22 -7.57 4.19
N LEU A 32 -0.02 -7.34 5.49
CA LEU A 32 -1.11 -6.51 5.96
C LEU A 32 -0.92 -5.03 5.57
N THR A 33 0.31 -4.52 5.60
CA THR A 33 0.61 -3.16 5.11
C THR A 33 0.36 -3.02 3.61
N LEU A 34 0.81 -3.98 2.80
CA LEU A 34 0.56 -3.97 1.36
C LEU A 34 -0.93 -4.08 1.03
N ARG A 35 -1.69 -4.85 1.82
CA ARG A 35 -3.14 -4.93 1.71
C ARG A 35 -3.80 -3.58 2.00
N ALA A 36 -3.39 -2.91 3.08
CA ALA A 36 -3.91 -1.58 3.41
C ALA A 36 -3.60 -0.58 2.30
N LEU A 37 -2.39 -0.61 1.76
CA LEU A 37 -2.00 0.18 0.61
C LEU A 37 -2.89 -0.10 -0.61
N HIS A 38 -3.07 -1.36 -1.00
CA HIS A 38 -3.91 -1.72 -2.13
C HIS A 38 -5.33 -1.15 -2.01
N LEU A 39 -5.94 -1.31 -0.83
CA LEU A 39 -7.29 -0.78 -0.56
C LEU A 39 -7.32 0.76 -0.57
N LEU A 40 -6.27 1.44 -0.10
CA LEU A 40 -6.14 2.90 -0.19
C LEU A 40 -6.05 3.37 -1.64
N LEU A 41 -5.33 2.64 -2.50
CA LEU A 41 -5.18 2.99 -3.90
C LEU A 41 -6.45 2.73 -4.72
N GLN A 42 -7.29 1.81 -4.26
CA GLN A 42 -8.64 1.58 -4.79
C GLN A 42 -9.69 2.53 -4.20
N ALA A 43 -9.41 3.23 -3.10
CA ALA A 43 -10.34 4.18 -2.50
C ALA A 43 -10.89 5.25 -3.46
N PRO A 44 -10.14 5.85 -4.40
CA PRO A 44 -10.72 6.72 -5.43
C PRO A 44 -11.85 6.10 -6.25
N PHE A 45 -11.87 4.77 -6.37
CA PHE A 45 -12.85 4.00 -7.12
C PHE A 45 -13.91 3.35 -6.22
N ASP A 46 -13.76 3.42 -4.90
CA ASP A 46 -14.81 3.04 -3.97
C ASP A 46 -15.92 4.10 -4.04
N PRO A 47 -17.15 3.75 -4.46
CA PRO A 47 -18.26 4.68 -4.54
C PRO A 47 -18.65 5.30 -3.19
N ARG A 48 -18.18 4.74 -2.06
CA ARG A 48 -18.33 5.28 -0.70
C ARG A 48 -17.23 6.28 -0.34
N ALA A 49 -16.12 6.26 -1.07
CA ALA A 49 -14.93 7.05 -0.83
C ALA A 49 -14.83 8.31 -1.71
N LYS A 50 -15.95 8.76 -2.30
CA LYS A 50 -16.05 9.98 -3.11
C LYS A 50 -15.44 11.20 -2.37
N GLY A 51 -14.35 11.73 -2.92
CA GLY A 51 -13.63 12.90 -2.38
C GLY A 51 -12.56 13.42 -3.35
N LYS A 52 -12.17 14.69 -3.20
CA LYS A 52 -11.07 15.29 -3.99
C LYS A 52 -9.72 14.68 -3.64
N ALA A 53 -9.50 14.30 -2.39
CA ALA A 53 -8.20 13.84 -1.90
C ALA A 53 -7.73 12.58 -2.64
N GLU A 54 -8.63 11.65 -2.93
CA GLU A 54 -8.34 10.42 -3.66
C GLU A 54 -7.91 10.70 -5.10
N ALA A 55 -8.59 11.62 -5.77
CA ALA A 55 -8.22 12.06 -7.12
C ALA A 55 -6.89 12.82 -7.10
N GLU A 56 -6.69 13.70 -6.11
CA GLU A 56 -5.49 14.52 -5.94
C GLU A 56 -4.24 13.71 -5.60
N LEU A 57 -4.38 12.51 -5.02
CA LEU A 57 -3.26 11.60 -4.75
C LEU A 57 -2.45 11.33 -6.03
N TYR A 58 -3.15 11.16 -7.16
CA TYR A 58 -2.52 10.87 -8.46
C TYR A 58 -2.46 12.10 -9.38
N SER A 59 -3.48 12.96 -9.36
CA SER A 59 -3.61 14.08 -10.31
C SER A 59 -3.08 15.41 -9.79
N GLY A 60 -2.68 15.50 -8.51
CA GLY A 60 -2.18 16.73 -7.92
C GLY A 60 -0.87 17.19 -8.59
N ASN A 61 -0.81 18.44 -9.05
CA ASN A 61 0.36 19.00 -9.73
C ASN A 61 1.56 19.23 -8.79
N LEU A 62 1.29 19.51 -7.51
CA LEU A 62 2.32 19.78 -6.50
C LEU A 62 2.50 18.58 -5.57
N ARG A 63 3.76 18.26 -5.25
CA ARG A 63 4.11 17.20 -4.27
C ARG A 63 3.40 17.40 -2.92
N ALA A 64 3.30 18.65 -2.46
CA ALA A 64 2.62 18.98 -1.21
C ALA A 64 1.13 18.59 -1.24
N THR A 65 0.46 18.78 -2.37
CA THR A 65 -0.94 18.37 -2.57
C THR A 65 -1.08 16.85 -2.52
N ARG A 66 -0.23 16.11 -3.23
CA ARG A 66 -0.24 14.64 -3.22
C ARG A 66 0.04 14.06 -1.83
N LEU A 67 0.96 14.67 -1.07
CA LEU A 67 1.24 14.27 0.31
C LEU A 67 0.06 14.54 1.26
N ALA A 68 -0.61 15.69 1.11
CA ALA A 68 -1.80 16.01 1.88
C ALA A 68 -2.93 15.02 1.57
N ALA A 69 -3.15 14.72 0.29
CA ALA A 69 -4.06 13.69 -0.17
C ALA A 69 -3.75 12.31 0.44
N ALA A 70 -2.50 11.85 0.36
CA ALA A 70 -2.07 10.58 0.93
C ALA A 70 -2.39 10.45 2.43
N ARG A 71 -2.14 11.52 3.20
CA ARG A 71 -2.48 11.59 4.64
C ARG A 71 -3.98 11.63 4.91
N ALA A 72 -4.78 12.21 4.00
CA ALA A 72 -6.23 12.24 4.14
C ALA A 72 -6.81 10.85 3.90
N VAL A 73 -6.37 10.16 2.85
CA VAL A 73 -6.84 8.81 2.49
C VAL A 73 -6.46 7.80 3.57
N SER A 74 -5.26 7.92 4.17
CA SER A 74 -4.82 7.01 5.24
C SER A 74 -5.74 7.01 6.48
N ARG A 75 -6.48 8.09 6.74
CA ARG A 75 -7.41 8.20 7.89
C ARG A 75 -8.67 7.34 7.74
N ARG A 76 -8.90 6.72 6.58
CA ARG A 76 -10.06 5.86 6.31
C ARG A 76 -9.89 4.44 6.83
N PHE A 77 -8.69 4.08 7.27
CA PHE A 77 -8.36 2.73 7.72
C PHE A 77 -8.07 2.69 9.20
N VAL A 78 -8.50 1.62 9.85
CA VAL A 78 -8.07 1.25 11.19
C VAL A 78 -7.31 -0.07 11.07
N LEU A 79 -6.00 -0.03 11.26
CA LEU A 79 -5.15 -1.21 11.30
C LEU A 79 -4.83 -1.52 12.76
N THR A 80 -5.16 -2.73 13.21
CA THR A 80 -4.97 -3.14 14.61
C THR A 80 -3.94 -4.26 14.72
N THR A 81 -3.23 -4.29 15.83
CA THR A 81 -2.27 -5.35 16.16
C THR A 81 -2.08 -5.45 17.66
N PHE A 82 -1.56 -6.58 18.13
CA PHE A 82 -1.43 -6.87 19.56
C PHE A 82 -0.34 -6.04 20.26
N THR A 83 0.68 -5.56 19.53
CA THR A 83 1.83 -4.87 20.13
C THR A 83 2.07 -3.49 19.53
N ARG A 84 2.53 -2.55 20.38
CA ARG A 84 2.94 -1.21 19.93
C ARG A 84 4.07 -1.25 18.89
N LYS A 85 5.01 -2.21 19.00
CA LYS A 85 6.11 -2.38 18.04
C LYS A 85 5.58 -2.72 16.64
N ALA A 86 4.66 -3.67 16.54
CA ALA A 86 4.06 -4.03 15.26
C ALA A 86 3.20 -2.88 14.69
N ALA A 87 2.58 -2.07 15.56
CA ALA A 87 1.81 -0.91 15.15
C ALA A 87 2.73 0.16 14.54
N ALA A 88 3.83 0.49 15.21
CA ALA A 88 4.85 1.41 14.70
C ALA A 88 5.44 0.90 13.37
N GLU A 89 5.82 -0.38 13.29
CA GLU A 89 6.34 -0.96 12.05
C GLU A 89 5.34 -0.84 10.89
N MET A 90 4.05 -1.11 11.12
CA MET A 90 3.04 -0.93 10.06
C MET A 90 2.87 0.53 9.66
N GLN A 91 2.85 1.44 10.63
CA GLN A 91 2.72 2.87 10.38
C GLN A 91 3.89 3.40 9.55
N ASP A 92 5.11 3.03 9.90
CA ASP A 92 6.33 3.44 9.20
C ASP A 92 6.32 2.95 7.75
N ARG A 93 6.05 1.66 7.54
CA ARG A 93 6.00 1.08 6.19
C ARG A 93 4.90 1.72 5.34
N LEU A 94 3.69 1.91 5.89
CA LEU A 94 2.60 2.52 5.15
C LEU A 94 2.93 3.97 4.76
N SER A 95 3.51 4.73 5.70
CA SER A 95 3.92 6.11 5.45
C SER A 95 5.00 6.19 4.36
N GLN A 96 5.99 5.29 4.39
CA GLN A 96 7.02 5.19 3.35
C GLN A 96 6.43 4.91 1.97
N TYR A 97 5.47 3.99 1.85
CA TYR A 97 4.80 3.72 0.57
C TYR A 97 4.01 4.92 0.05
N LEU A 98 3.26 5.59 0.93
CA LEU A 98 2.50 6.78 0.60
C LEU A 98 3.42 7.97 0.20
N GLU A 99 4.56 8.10 0.86
CA GLU A 99 5.57 9.10 0.50
C GLU A 99 6.24 8.81 -0.84
N LYS A 100 6.56 7.54 -1.15
CA LYS A 100 7.04 7.13 -2.47
C LYS A 100 6.02 7.51 -3.55
N LEU A 101 4.74 7.17 -3.34
CA LEU A 101 3.65 7.53 -4.26
C LEU A 101 3.52 9.03 -4.48
N ALA A 102 3.46 9.81 -3.39
CA ALA A 102 3.26 11.25 -3.48
C ALA A 102 4.48 12.00 -4.03
N SER A 103 5.68 11.45 -3.84
CA SER A 103 6.93 12.07 -4.32
C SER A 103 7.16 11.84 -5.80
N ALA A 104 6.71 10.71 -6.34
CA ALA A 104 6.74 10.48 -7.78
C ALA A 104 5.95 11.56 -8.52
N ARG A 105 6.49 12.01 -9.65
CA ARG A 105 5.84 13.00 -10.53
C ARG A 105 4.60 12.42 -11.19
N ASP A 106 4.73 11.19 -11.65
CA ASP A 106 3.76 10.39 -12.37
C ASP A 106 4.07 8.90 -12.14
N GLU A 107 3.18 8.03 -12.60
CA GLU A 107 3.33 6.58 -12.45
C GLU A 107 4.61 6.06 -13.12
N ALA A 108 4.98 6.58 -14.29
CA ALA A 108 6.16 6.15 -15.02
C ALA A 108 7.47 6.53 -14.28
N ALA A 109 7.49 7.66 -13.58
CA ALA A 109 8.56 8.04 -12.67
C ALA A 109 8.62 7.09 -11.47
N LEU A 110 7.48 6.79 -10.84
CA LEU A 110 7.41 5.87 -9.70
C LEU A 110 7.96 4.48 -10.05
N VAL A 111 7.51 3.90 -11.16
CA VAL A 111 7.96 2.57 -11.61
C VAL A 111 9.47 2.57 -11.89
N ARG A 112 10.01 3.63 -12.50
CA ARG A 112 11.47 3.76 -12.71
C ARG A 112 12.24 3.86 -11.41
N GLU A 113 11.79 4.68 -10.47
CA GLU A 113 12.42 4.85 -9.15
C GLU A 113 12.43 3.53 -8.35
N VAL A 114 11.32 2.80 -8.36
CA VAL A 114 11.22 1.50 -7.69
C VAL A 114 12.07 0.44 -8.38
N ASN A 115 12.08 0.40 -9.72
CA ASN A 115 12.94 -0.51 -10.47
C ASN A 115 14.44 -0.18 -10.34
N ALA A 116 14.80 1.08 -10.13
CA ALA A 116 16.17 1.48 -9.81
C ALA A 116 16.58 1.08 -8.38
N SER A 117 15.60 0.95 -7.47
CA SER A 117 15.79 0.54 -6.07
C SER A 117 15.74 -0.99 -5.87
N ASN A 118 15.46 -1.75 -6.94
CA ASN A 118 15.01 -3.16 -6.91
C ASN A 118 16.04 -4.21 -6.44
N GLU A 119 17.10 -3.80 -5.74
CA GLU A 119 17.95 -4.73 -4.98
C GLU A 119 17.24 -5.27 -3.72
N GLN A 120 16.11 -4.67 -3.30
CA GLN A 120 15.36 -5.08 -2.10
C GLN A 120 14.01 -5.74 -2.41
N ARG A 121 13.78 -6.94 -1.84
CA ARG A 121 12.59 -7.81 -2.01
C ARG A 121 11.24 -7.15 -1.72
N GLY A 122 11.21 -6.04 -0.97
CA GLY A 122 9.99 -5.31 -0.61
C GLY A 122 9.41 -4.43 -1.71
N ASP A 123 10.23 -4.07 -2.71
CA ASP A 123 9.86 -3.15 -3.80
C ASP A 123 9.15 -3.87 -4.95
N ALA A 124 9.44 -5.15 -5.20
CA ALA A 124 8.74 -5.97 -6.18
C ALA A 124 7.24 -6.14 -5.85
N GLN A 125 6.91 -6.47 -4.60
CA GLN A 125 5.50 -6.64 -4.17
C GLN A 125 4.74 -5.30 -4.14
N PHE A 126 5.44 -4.19 -3.93
CA PHE A 126 4.84 -2.86 -4.03
C PHE A 126 4.38 -2.57 -5.47
N LEU A 127 5.19 -2.87 -6.49
CA LEU A 127 4.79 -2.72 -7.89
C LEU A 127 3.59 -3.62 -8.27
N GLU A 128 3.55 -4.85 -7.77
CA GLU A 128 2.40 -5.75 -7.96
C GLU A 128 1.10 -5.13 -7.43
N VAL A 129 1.16 -4.50 -6.25
CA VAL A 129 0.02 -3.79 -5.65
C VAL A 129 -0.45 -2.63 -6.51
N LEU A 130 0.48 -1.81 -7.01
CA LEU A 130 0.16 -0.68 -7.89
C LEU A 130 -0.56 -1.16 -9.14
N ASN A 131 -0.03 -2.22 -9.76
CA ASN A 131 -0.63 -2.78 -10.97
C ASN A 131 -2.04 -3.35 -10.71
N ALA A 132 -2.23 -4.07 -9.60
CA ALA A 132 -3.51 -4.66 -9.25
C ALA A 132 -4.59 -3.62 -8.92
N ALA A 133 -4.21 -2.46 -8.36
CA ALA A 133 -5.15 -1.38 -8.06
C ALA A 133 -5.72 -0.68 -9.32
N ARG A 134 -5.21 -1.00 -10.52
CA ARG A 134 -5.66 -0.44 -11.81
C ARG A 134 -6.82 -1.21 -12.44
N THR A 135 -7.07 -2.44 -12.00
CA THR A 135 -8.13 -3.34 -12.47
C THR A 135 -9.39 -3.21 -11.65
#